data_AF-A0A954IDQ2-F1
#
_entry.id   AF-A0A954IDQ2-F1
#
_cell.length_a   1.000
_cell.length_b   1.000
_cell.length_c   1.000
_cell.angle_alpha   90.00
_cell.angle_beta   90.00
_cell.angle_gamma   90.00
#
_symmetry.space_group_name_H-M   'P 1'
#
loop_
_entity.id
_entity.type
_entity.pdbx_description
1 polymer ?
#
loop_
_entity_poly.entity_id
_entity_poly.type
_entity_poly.pdbx_seq_one_letter_code
_entity_poly.pdbx_strand_id
1 'polypeptide(L)'
;MLRFCPVPLSSRLFVFLSVVVWGIAPLYSQETNLVYPETRTVNHVDQYHGTEVTDPYRWLEEDVRESHEVADWVAAENIVTFGYLK
;
A
#
# COMPACT_ATOMS: atom_id res chain seq x y z
N MET A 1 -64.37 4.66 15.96
CA MET A 1 -64.34 3.27 15.48
C MET A 1 -63.26 3.15 14.40
N LEU A 2 -62.03 2.85 14.78
CA LEU A 2 -60.93 2.64 13.83
C LEU A 2 -60.68 1.14 13.73
N ARG A 3 -60.92 0.57 12.54
CA ARG A 3 -60.73 -0.85 12.27
C ARG A 3 -59.23 -1.13 12.13
N PHE A 4 -58.70 -1.90 13.06
CA PHE A 4 -57.37 -2.49 12.95
C PHE A 4 -57.33 -3.48 11.79
N CYS A 5 -56.41 -3.29 10.85
CA CYS A 5 -56.11 -4.23 9.78
C CYS A 5 -55.02 -5.21 10.27
N PRO A 6 -55.17 -6.53 10.16
CA PRO A 6 -54.14 -7.47 10.59
C PRO A 6 -53.04 -7.57 9.54
N VAL A 7 -51.81 -7.21 9.92
CA VAL A 7 -50.61 -7.43 9.11
C VAL A 7 -50.35 -8.94 9.01
N PRO A 8 -50.13 -9.53 7.81
CA PRO A 8 -49.99 -10.96 7.67
C PRO A 8 -48.70 -11.50 8.31
N LEU A 9 -48.83 -12.66 8.94
CA LEU A 9 -47.87 -13.37 9.79
C LEU A 9 -46.59 -13.87 9.06
N SER A 10 -46.40 -13.60 7.76
CA SER A 10 -45.22 -14.03 6.99
C SER A 10 -44.00 -13.10 7.11
N SER A 11 -44.16 -11.92 7.71
CA SER A 11 -43.13 -10.87 7.82
C SER A 11 -42.28 -10.96 9.09
N ARG A 12 -41.90 -12.18 9.51
CA ARG A 12 -40.90 -12.38 10.58
C ARG A 12 -39.70 -13.21 10.15
N LEU A 13 -39.79 -13.94 9.03
CA LEU A 13 -38.67 -14.69 8.47
C LEU A 13 -37.72 -13.82 7.64
N PHE A 14 -38.21 -12.72 7.07
CA PHE A 14 -37.43 -11.83 6.20
C PHE A 14 -36.45 -10.89 6.93
N VAL A 15 -36.66 -10.63 8.23
CA VAL A 15 -35.78 -9.71 8.98
C VAL A 15 -34.52 -10.42 9.49
N PHE A 16 -34.55 -11.73 9.71
CA PHE A 16 -33.38 -12.48 10.17
C PHE A 16 -32.40 -12.84 9.05
N LEU A 17 -32.86 -12.88 7.79
CA LEU A 17 -32.00 -13.25 6.66
C LEU A 17 -31.10 -12.10 6.18
N SER A 18 -31.41 -10.85 6.53
CA SER A 18 -30.65 -9.67 6.09
C SER A 18 -29.49 -9.28 7.02
N VAL A 19 -29.52 -9.67 8.29
CA VAL A 19 -28.47 -9.34 9.28
C VAL A 19 -27.26 -10.26 9.16
N VAL A 20 -27.45 -11.53 8.76
CA VAL A 20 -26.35 -12.50 8.63
C VAL A 20 -25.42 -12.18 7.45
N VAL A 21 -25.93 -11.52 6.40
CA VAL A 21 -25.16 -11.20 5.19
C VAL A 21 -24.20 -10.02 5.37
N TRP A 22 -24.37 -9.18 6.40
CA TRP A 22 -23.51 -8.02 6.68
C TRP A 22 -22.52 -8.22 7.84
N GLY A 23 -22.61 -9.34 8.58
CA GLY A 23 -21.84 -9.56 9.81
C GLY A 23 -20.46 -10.19 9.62
N ILE A 24 -20.09 -10.57 8.40
CA ILE A 24 -18.83 -11.26 8.12
C ILE A 24 -18.27 -10.76 6.79
N ALA A 25 -17.94 -9.48 6.70
CA ALA A 25 -16.94 -9.07 5.72
C ALA A 25 -15.59 -9.57 6.26
N PRO A 26 -14.90 -10.53 5.60
CA PRO A 26 -13.49 -10.70 5.90
C PRO A 26 -12.85 -9.33 5.63
N LEU A 27 -12.17 -8.79 6.63
CA LEU A 27 -11.18 -7.75 6.39
C LEU A 27 -10.10 -8.41 5.53
N TYR A 28 -10.31 -8.43 4.22
CA TYR A 28 -9.26 -8.76 3.27
C TYR A 28 -8.22 -7.66 3.42
N SER A 29 -7.12 -7.96 4.11
CA SER A 29 -5.91 -7.19 3.93
C SER A 29 -5.48 -7.41 2.48
N GLN A 30 -5.52 -6.35 1.67
CA GLN A 30 -4.87 -6.36 0.37
C GLN A 30 -3.37 -6.37 0.62
N GLU A 31 -2.79 -7.57 0.72
CA GLU A 31 -1.34 -7.73 0.75
C GLU A 31 -0.83 -7.51 -0.68
N THR A 32 -0.53 -6.25 -1.02
CA THR A 32 0.12 -5.91 -2.28
C THR A 32 1.57 -6.38 -2.20
N ASN A 33 1.89 -7.46 -2.92
CA ASN A 33 3.26 -7.92 -3.05
C ASN A 33 4.04 -6.92 -3.93
N LEU A 34 4.78 -6.02 -3.29
CA LEU A 34 5.61 -5.04 -3.97
C LEU A 34 6.98 -5.65 -4.27
N VAL A 35 7.39 -5.55 -5.54
CA VAL A 35 8.74 -5.90 -5.97
C VAL A 35 9.49 -4.59 -6.20
N TYR A 36 10.45 -4.31 -5.31
CA TYR A 36 11.29 -3.11 -5.41
C TYR A 36 12.42 -3.33 -6.43
N PRO A 37 12.87 -2.27 -7.12
CA PRO A 37 14.01 -2.37 -8.02
C PRO A 37 15.31 -2.63 -7.23
N GLU A 38 16.17 -3.46 -7.82
CA GLU A 38 17.53 -3.66 -7.31
C GLU A 38 18.28 -2.33 -7.30
N THR A 39 18.90 -2.01 -6.15
CA THR A 39 19.66 -0.76 -5.97
C THR A 39 21.10 -1.09 -5.70
N ARG A 40 22.02 -0.61 -6.55
CA ARG A 40 23.44 -0.87 -6.35
C ARG A 40 23.96 -0.21 -5.08
N THR A 41 24.99 -0.80 -4.50
CA THR A 41 25.72 -0.23 -3.37
C THR A 41 27.16 0.11 -3.78
N VAL A 42 27.73 1.11 -3.13
CA VAL A 42 29.15 1.46 -3.22
C VAL A 42 29.82 1.37 -1.87
N ASN A 43 31.15 1.23 -1.87
CA ASN A 43 31.92 1.27 -0.64
C ASN A 43 32.36 2.71 -0.35
N HIS A 44 31.41 3.54 0.07
CA HIS A 44 31.69 4.91 0.56
C HIS A 44 31.59 4.95 2.08
N VAL A 45 32.60 5.51 2.74
CA VAL A 45 32.67 5.64 4.20
C VAL A 45 33.18 7.03 4.54
N ASP A 46 32.41 7.76 5.35
CA ASP A 46 32.84 9.04 5.93
C ASP A 46 33.38 8.84 7.35
N GLN A 47 34.21 9.79 7.81
CA GLN A 47 34.69 9.84 9.18
C GLN A 47 34.21 11.11 9.88
N TYR A 48 33.41 10.92 10.93
CA TYR A 48 32.89 11.99 11.76
C TYR A 48 33.39 11.83 13.19
N HIS A 49 34.23 12.76 13.66
CA HIS A 49 34.77 12.77 15.02
C HIS A 49 35.41 11.44 15.46
N GLY A 50 36.09 10.76 14.54
CA GLY A 50 36.71 9.44 14.77
C GLY A 50 35.75 8.25 14.69
N THR A 51 34.50 8.47 14.26
CA THR A 51 33.52 7.40 13.98
C THR A 51 33.38 7.24 12.46
N GLU A 52 33.54 6.01 11.97
CA GLU A 52 33.28 5.65 10.57
C GLU A 52 31.78 5.46 10.33
N VAL A 53 31.26 6.04 9.24
CA VAL A 53 29.87 5.96 8.82
C VAL A 53 29.80 5.55 7.35
N THR A 54 29.26 4.35 7.09
CA THR A 54 29.10 3.84 5.72
C THR A 54 27.85 4.41 5.06
N ASP A 55 28.01 4.95 3.85
CA ASP A 55 26.92 5.46 3.02
C ASP A 55 26.91 4.72 1.67
N PRO A 56 26.30 3.53 1.63
CA PRO A 56 26.35 2.69 0.44
C PRO A 56 25.57 3.26 -0.76
N TYR A 57 24.75 4.28 -0.54
CA TYR A 57 23.89 4.89 -1.58
C TYR A 57 24.30 6.30 -1.95
N ARG A 58 25.52 6.73 -1.60
CA ARG A 58 26.12 8.04 -1.96
C ARG A 58 25.91 8.42 -3.44
N TRP A 59 25.89 7.43 -4.33
CA TRP A 59 25.70 7.66 -5.76
C TRP A 59 24.33 8.23 -6.15
N LEU A 60 23.30 8.03 -5.32
CA LEU A 60 21.96 8.61 -5.53
C LEU A 60 21.93 10.13 -5.25
N GLU A 61 23.00 10.71 -4.73
CA GLU A 61 23.11 12.16 -4.52
C GLU A 61 23.46 12.94 -5.80
N GLU A 62 23.87 12.25 -6.88
CA GLU A 62 24.11 12.89 -8.16
C GLU A 62 22.81 13.51 -8.73
N ASP A 63 22.93 14.63 -9.44
CA ASP A 63 21.76 15.27 -10.04
C ASP A 63 21.13 14.32 -11.07
N VAL A 64 19.85 13.99 -10.86
CA VAL A 64 19.04 13.15 -11.76
C VAL A 64 19.01 13.65 -13.20
N ARG A 65 19.26 14.94 -13.42
CA ARG A 65 19.29 15.55 -14.76
C ARG A 65 20.59 15.28 -15.52
N GLU A 66 21.64 14.94 -14.78
CA GLU A 66 23.00 14.76 -15.29
C GLU A 66 23.43 13.28 -15.22
N SER A 67 22.97 12.55 -14.20
CA SER A 67 23.28 11.13 -14.00
C SER A 67 22.20 10.23 -14.56
N HIS A 68 22.53 9.56 -15.67
CA HIS A 68 21.63 8.59 -16.31
C HIS A 68 21.27 7.45 -15.36
N GLU A 69 22.20 7.04 -14.48
CA GLU A 69 21.97 5.93 -13.56
C GLU A 69 20.97 6.30 -12.46
N VAL A 70 21.05 7.53 -11.92
CA VAL A 70 20.07 8.03 -10.96
C VAL A 70 18.71 8.20 -11.64
N ALA A 71 18.69 8.71 -12.88
CA ALA A 71 17.46 8.84 -13.66
C ALA A 71 16.76 7.48 -13.90
N ASP A 72 17.53 6.46 -14.26
CA ASP A 72 17.03 5.10 -14.47
C ASP A 72 16.46 4.50 -13.18
N TRP A 73 17.15 4.70 -12.05
CA TRP A 73 16.69 4.22 -10.75
C TRP A 73 15.38 4.92 -10.32
N VAL A 74 15.30 6.25 -10.46
CA VAL A 74 14.08 7.02 -10.20
C VAL A 74 12.92 6.55 -11.08
N ALA A 75 13.19 6.26 -12.36
CA ALA A 75 12.18 5.72 -13.26
C ALA A 75 11.66 4.35 -12.81
N ALA A 76 12.54 3.46 -12.33
CA ALA A 76 12.16 2.14 -11.82
C ALA A 76 11.29 2.24 -10.55
N GLU A 77 11.65 3.10 -9.60
CA GLU A 77 10.85 3.35 -8.39
C GLU A 77 9.48 3.96 -8.69
N ASN A 78 9.42 4.84 -9.69
CA ASN A 78 8.15 5.41 -10.17
C ASN A 78 7.21 4.32 -10.70
N ILE A 79 7.72 3.27 -11.37
CA ILE A 79 6.89 2.14 -11.83
C ILE A 79 6.21 1.43 -10.66
N VAL A 80 6.94 1.17 -9.58
CA VAL A 80 6.40 0.54 -8.36
C VAL A 80 5.34 1.46 -7.73
N THR A 81 5.67 2.73 -7.55
CA THR A 81 4.80 3.72 -6.92
C THR A 81 3.50 3.91 -7.69
N PHE A 82 3.57 4.18 -8.99
CA PHE A 82 2.38 4.36 -9.82
C PHE A 82 1.65 3.04 -10.12
N GLY A 83 2.29 1.89 -9.91
CA GLY A 83 1.63 0.60 -9.85
C GLY A 83 0.72 0.47 -8.63
N TYR A 84 1.19 0.93 -7.47
CA TYR A 84 0.45 0.88 -6.20
C TYR A 84 -0.70 1.88 -6.10
N LEU A 85 -0.55 3.09 -6.68
CA LEU A 85 -1.54 4.17 -6.57
C LEU A 85 -2.75 4.04 -7.50
N LYS A 86 -2.76 3.07 -8.42
CA LYS A 86 -3.87 2.83 -9.36
C LYS A 86 -4.97 2.02 -8.69
#